data_AF-A0A9E3XQ99-F1
#
_entry.id   AF-A0A9E3XQ99-F1
#
_cell.length_a   1.000
_cell.length_b   1.000
_cell.length_c   1.000
_cell.angle_alpha   90.00
_cell.angle_beta   90.00
_cell.angle_gamma   90.00
#
_symmetry.space_group_name_H-M   'P 1'
#
loop_
_entity.id
_entity.type
_entity.pdbx_description
1 polymer ?
#
loop_
_entity_poly.entity_id
_entity_poly.type
_entity_poly.pdbx_seq_one_letter_code
_entity_poly.pdbx_strand_id
1 'polypeptide(L)'
;MTVAAGTAGMGDDDHRVTRRSRRRRWWRAALVTVALVGAAAILLPRATTWAMARGEVKHSVDDLPVLAGDEHRAAIVLGAGLKGEEPSPLLRERIDAAIRLLDADRVDLLVMSGDNSTQYYDEPTVMRRYAIDHGVTADQVAADYAGRRTWDSCTRARDIFGIDEAIVVTNSFHVDRAVVTCNAAGVDTTGYSVSDSHHALHNRAKWRVRELAASGRALADAWIVHPKPAVGGDQIDPWDPCELRDSLAPSDAQSTRQEFENAGC
;
A
#
# COMPACT_ATOMS: atom_id res chain seq x y z
N MET A 1 -9.25 -6.14 -93.96
CA MET A 1 -8.45 -5.28 -93.07
C MET A 1 -9.20 -5.13 -91.77
N THR A 2 -8.56 -5.61 -90.72
CA THR A 2 -8.92 -5.65 -89.29
C THR A 2 -9.05 -4.25 -88.70
N VAL A 3 -9.99 -4.01 -87.78
CA VAL A 3 -9.70 -3.47 -86.43
C VAL A 3 -10.79 -3.96 -85.46
N ALA A 4 -10.35 -4.59 -84.37
CA ALA A 4 -11.16 -5.09 -83.28
C ALA A 4 -11.55 -3.97 -82.30
N ALA A 5 -12.79 -4.01 -81.80
CA ALA A 5 -13.23 -3.22 -80.66
C ALA A 5 -12.91 -3.98 -79.36
N GLY A 6 -11.96 -3.46 -78.58
CA GLY A 6 -11.65 -3.96 -77.25
C GLY A 6 -12.47 -3.23 -76.18
N THR A 7 -13.30 -3.98 -75.45
CA THR A 7 -13.94 -3.54 -74.21
C THR A 7 -13.02 -3.84 -73.03
N ALA A 8 -12.40 -2.81 -72.46
CA ALA A 8 -11.66 -2.93 -71.20
C ALA A 8 -11.85 -1.65 -70.38
N GLY A 9 -12.45 -1.79 -69.19
CA GLY A 9 -12.45 -0.71 -68.19
C GLY A 9 -13.80 -0.47 -67.49
N MET A 10 -14.38 -1.48 -66.84
CA MET A 10 -15.51 -1.24 -65.91
C MET A 10 -15.49 -2.12 -64.64
N GLY A 11 -14.53 -3.05 -64.51
CA GLY A 11 -14.45 -3.99 -63.37
C GLY A 11 -13.36 -3.71 -62.33
N ASP A 12 -12.37 -2.85 -62.63
CA ASP A 12 -11.14 -2.77 -61.83
C ASP A 12 -11.20 -1.69 -60.72
N ASP A 13 -12.08 -0.70 -60.84
CA ASP A 13 -12.25 0.37 -59.85
C ASP A 13 -13.12 -0.05 -58.65
N ASP A 14 -14.14 -0.89 -58.85
CA ASP A 14 -15.03 -1.34 -57.77
C ASP A 14 -14.31 -2.30 -56.80
N HIS A 15 -13.42 -3.14 -57.34
CA HIS A 15 -12.53 -3.98 -56.54
C HIS A 15 -11.50 -3.18 -55.73
N ARG A 16 -11.02 -2.03 -56.22
CA ARG A 16 -10.09 -1.15 -55.48
C ARG A 16 -10.78 -0.41 -54.34
N VAL A 17 -12.01 0.08 -54.55
CA VAL A 17 -12.81 0.79 -53.53
C VAL A 17 -13.20 -0.14 -52.38
N THR A 18 -13.65 -1.36 -52.67
CA THR A 18 -14.00 -2.39 -51.68
C THR A 18 -12.79 -2.90 -50.88
N ARG A 19 -11.61 -3.03 -51.51
CA ARG A 19 -10.36 -3.42 -50.81
C ARG A 19 -9.85 -2.32 -49.87
N ARG A 20 -9.99 -1.04 -50.27
CA ARG A 20 -9.60 0.14 -49.46
C ARG A 20 -10.52 0.33 -48.25
N SER A 21 -11.83 0.07 -48.39
CA SER A 21 -12.80 0.11 -47.29
C SER A 21 -12.64 -1.06 -46.30
N ARG A 22 -12.36 -2.28 -46.81
CA ARG A 22 -12.06 -3.45 -45.98
C ARG A 22 -10.77 -3.27 -45.18
N ARG A 23 -9.68 -2.79 -45.80
CA ARG A 23 -8.41 -2.47 -45.11
C ARG A 23 -8.60 -1.41 -44.02
N ARG A 24 -9.40 -0.36 -44.26
CA ARG A 24 -9.75 0.65 -43.23
C ARG A 24 -10.54 0.05 -42.06
N ARG A 25 -11.44 -0.90 -42.30
CA ARG A 25 -12.17 -1.63 -41.24
C ARG A 25 -11.23 -2.48 -40.38
N TRP A 26 -10.28 -3.19 -41.01
CA TRP A 26 -9.26 -3.97 -40.27
C TRP A 26 -8.34 -3.09 -39.42
N TRP A 27 -7.87 -1.96 -39.93
CA TRP A 27 -7.07 -1.01 -39.14
C TRP A 27 -7.86 -0.42 -37.96
N ARG A 28 -9.13 -0.06 -38.18
CA ARG A 28 -10.00 0.41 -37.08
C ARG A 28 -10.21 -0.67 -36.04
N ALA A 29 -10.49 -1.91 -36.46
CA ALA A 29 -10.62 -3.04 -35.55
C ALA A 29 -9.34 -3.28 -34.75
N ALA A 30 -8.17 -3.27 -35.41
CA ALA A 30 -6.88 -3.42 -34.74
C ALA A 30 -6.62 -2.29 -33.72
N LEU A 31 -6.91 -1.04 -34.06
CA LEU A 31 -6.77 0.08 -33.12
C LEU A 31 -7.70 -0.05 -31.92
N VAL A 32 -8.96 -0.45 -32.14
CA VAL A 32 -9.91 -0.70 -31.04
C VAL A 32 -9.41 -1.83 -30.16
N THR A 33 -8.95 -2.94 -30.72
CA THR A 33 -8.40 -4.06 -29.95
C THR A 33 -7.18 -3.62 -29.12
N VAL A 34 -6.23 -2.89 -29.69
CA VAL A 34 -5.06 -2.38 -28.96
C VAL A 34 -5.50 -1.45 -27.82
N ALA A 35 -6.48 -0.57 -28.05
CA ALA A 35 -7.01 0.31 -27.02
C ALA A 35 -7.68 -0.48 -25.89
N LEU A 36 -8.47 -1.52 -26.21
CA LEU A 36 -9.12 -2.38 -25.23
C LEU A 36 -8.10 -3.17 -24.39
N VAL A 37 -7.08 -3.74 -25.04
CA VAL A 37 -5.99 -4.45 -24.34
C VAL A 37 -5.20 -3.50 -23.44
N GLY A 38 -4.89 -2.30 -23.92
CA GLY A 38 -4.21 -1.27 -23.12
C GLY A 38 -5.04 -0.84 -21.91
N ALA A 39 -6.34 -0.60 -22.10
CA ALA A 39 -7.25 -0.27 -21.00
C ALA A 39 -7.34 -1.42 -19.97
N ALA A 40 -7.44 -2.66 -20.44
CA ALA A 40 -7.45 -3.83 -19.57
C ALA A 40 -6.13 -3.96 -18.78
N ALA A 41 -4.97 -3.77 -19.41
CA ALA A 41 -3.68 -3.84 -18.74
C ALA A 41 -3.53 -2.78 -17.61
N ILE A 42 -4.20 -1.63 -17.74
CA ILE A 42 -4.19 -0.57 -16.73
C ILE A 42 -5.21 -0.83 -15.61
N LEU A 43 -6.42 -1.29 -15.96
CA LEU A 43 -7.53 -1.40 -15.01
C LEU A 43 -7.58 -2.74 -14.27
N LEU A 44 -7.20 -3.83 -14.94
CA LEU A 44 -7.26 -5.17 -14.35
C LEU A 44 -6.42 -5.29 -13.08
N PRO A 45 -5.17 -4.80 -12.99
CA PRO A 45 -4.41 -4.92 -11.75
C PRO A 45 -5.13 -4.32 -10.55
N ARG A 46 -5.75 -3.15 -10.72
CA ARG A 46 -6.52 -2.48 -9.65
C ARG A 46 -7.81 -3.22 -9.31
N ALA A 47 -8.48 -3.78 -10.30
CA ALA A 47 -9.67 -4.60 -10.10
C ALA A 47 -9.33 -5.93 -9.39
N THR A 48 -8.19 -6.52 -9.71
CA THR A 48 -7.68 -7.75 -9.07
C THR A 48 -7.31 -7.48 -7.62
N THR A 49 -6.56 -6.42 -7.31
CA THR A 49 -6.25 -6.09 -5.91
C THR A 49 -7.51 -5.82 -5.09
N TRP A 50 -8.48 -5.09 -5.65
CA TRP A 50 -9.79 -4.91 -5.02
C TRP A 50 -10.51 -6.23 -4.76
N ALA A 51 -10.56 -7.12 -5.76
CA ALA A 51 -11.24 -8.39 -5.65
C ALA A 51 -10.60 -9.33 -4.62
N MET A 52 -9.27 -9.32 -4.52
CA MET A 52 -8.52 -10.13 -3.55
C MET A 52 -8.62 -9.61 -2.12
N ALA A 53 -8.58 -8.30 -1.93
CA ALA A 53 -8.72 -7.69 -0.61
C ALA A 53 -10.18 -7.60 -0.14
N ARG A 54 -11.13 -8.00 -0.99
CA ARG A 54 -12.56 -7.91 -0.70
C ARG A 54 -12.92 -8.87 0.45
N GLY A 55 -13.41 -8.30 1.54
CA GLY A 55 -13.76 -9.03 2.77
C GLY A 55 -12.81 -8.72 3.93
N GLU A 56 -11.54 -8.46 3.61
CA GLU A 56 -10.49 -8.13 4.58
C GLU A 56 -10.41 -6.64 4.90
N VAL A 57 -10.97 -5.78 4.06
CA VAL A 57 -10.98 -4.33 4.30
C VAL A 57 -12.14 -3.93 5.20
N LYS A 58 -11.82 -3.34 6.35
CA LYS A 58 -12.73 -2.80 7.35
C LYS A 58 -12.76 -1.28 7.31
N HIS A 59 -13.89 -0.71 7.73
CA HIS A 59 -14.14 0.74 7.68
C HIS A 59 -14.52 1.34 9.04
N SER A 60 -14.94 0.50 9.99
CA SER A 60 -15.22 0.88 11.37
C SER A 60 -14.34 0.08 12.33
N VAL A 61 -14.05 0.68 13.49
CA VAL A 61 -13.41 -0.01 14.63
C VAL A 61 -14.25 -1.20 15.10
N ASP A 62 -15.58 -1.09 14.97
CA ASP A 62 -16.54 -2.13 15.36
C ASP A 62 -16.52 -3.35 14.43
N ASP A 63 -15.93 -3.22 13.24
CA ASP A 63 -15.80 -4.35 12.29
C ASP A 63 -14.64 -5.29 12.66
N LEU A 64 -13.84 -4.91 13.66
CA LEU A 64 -12.64 -5.63 14.12
C LEU A 64 -12.91 -6.30 15.46
N PRO A 65 -12.38 -7.53 15.68
CA PRO A 65 -12.52 -8.20 16.97
C PRO A 65 -11.72 -7.50 18.06
N VAL A 66 -12.32 -7.38 19.24
CA VAL A 66 -11.63 -6.99 20.48
C VAL A 66 -10.61 -8.08 20.82
N LEU A 67 -9.44 -7.70 21.30
CA LEU A 67 -8.47 -8.62 21.88
C LEU A 67 -9.08 -9.37 23.06
N ALA A 68 -8.82 -10.67 23.16
CA ALA A 68 -9.31 -11.52 24.23
C ALA A 68 -8.18 -12.23 24.98
N GLY A 69 -8.14 -12.08 26.30
CA GLY A 69 -7.16 -12.77 27.14
C GLY A 69 -5.73 -12.30 26.86
N ASP A 70 -4.84 -13.24 26.55
CA ASP A 70 -3.42 -13.02 26.28
C ASP A 70 -3.13 -12.88 24.76
N GLU A 71 -4.14 -12.49 23.98
CA GLU A 71 -3.97 -12.23 22.54
C GLU A 71 -3.17 -10.94 22.32
N HIS A 72 -2.23 -11.02 21.37
CA HIS A 72 -1.43 -9.90 20.91
C HIS A 72 -1.76 -9.60 19.45
N ARG A 73 -1.92 -8.31 19.09
CA ARG A 73 -2.16 -7.91 17.70
C ARG A 73 -1.55 -6.56 17.40
N ALA A 74 -0.77 -6.53 16.32
CA ALA A 74 -0.16 -5.29 15.85
C ALA A 74 -1.00 -4.56 14.80
N ALA A 75 -0.96 -3.22 14.83
CA ALA A 75 -1.33 -2.37 13.71
C ALA A 75 -0.08 -1.89 12.96
N ILE A 76 0.06 -2.27 11.69
CA ILE A 76 1.11 -1.74 10.81
C ILE A 76 0.60 -0.42 10.22
N VAL A 77 1.15 0.70 10.68
CA VAL A 77 0.79 2.03 10.19
C VAL A 77 1.71 2.39 9.03
N LEU A 78 1.16 2.46 7.82
CA LEU A 78 1.97 2.75 6.64
C LEU A 78 2.24 4.26 6.49
N GLY A 79 3.48 4.59 6.13
CA GLY A 79 3.89 5.96 5.83
C GLY A 79 3.14 6.66 4.69
N ALA A 80 3.00 7.98 4.78
CA ALA A 80 2.30 8.85 3.82
C ALA A 80 2.97 10.21 3.61
N GLY A 81 4.16 10.44 4.18
CA GLY A 81 4.90 11.68 3.98
C GLY A 81 4.85 12.63 5.18
N LEU A 82 5.93 13.40 5.37
CA LEU A 82 6.01 14.51 6.32
C LEU A 82 5.75 15.87 5.65
N LYS A 83 5.31 16.85 6.46
CA LYS A 83 5.18 18.26 6.09
C LYS A 83 6.06 19.09 7.05
N GLY A 84 7.34 19.21 6.71
CA GLY A 84 8.33 19.73 7.66
C GLY A 84 8.60 18.68 8.73
N GLU A 85 8.50 19.06 10.00
CA GLU A 85 8.72 18.18 11.16
C GLU A 85 7.42 17.52 11.69
N GLU A 86 6.33 17.66 10.93
CA GLU A 86 4.99 17.18 11.29
C GLU A 86 4.49 16.12 10.30
N PRO A 87 3.63 15.18 10.72
CA PRO A 87 2.94 14.30 9.80
C PRO A 87 2.16 15.08 8.73
N SER A 88 2.22 14.64 7.47
CA SER A 88 1.28 15.13 6.45
C SER A 88 -0.18 14.82 6.86
N PRO A 89 -1.18 15.49 6.28
CA PRO A 89 -2.59 15.21 6.61
C PRO A 89 -2.97 13.73 6.49
N LEU A 90 -2.55 13.05 5.42
CA LEU A 90 -2.80 11.62 5.25
C LEU A 90 -2.09 10.77 6.30
N LEU A 91 -0.85 11.13 6.67
CA LEU A 91 -0.09 10.38 7.66
C LEU A 91 -0.72 10.53 9.04
N ARG A 92 -1.09 11.76 9.41
CA ARG A 92 -1.80 12.08 10.65
C ARG A 92 -3.08 11.25 10.78
N GLU A 93 -3.91 11.24 9.73
CA GLU A 93 -5.16 10.48 9.71
C GLU A 93 -4.95 8.97 9.93
N ARG A 94 -3.82 8.41 9.44
CA ARG A 94 -3.45 7.01 9.68
C ARG A 94 -3.01 6.76 11.11
N ILE A 95 -2.19 7.65 11.68
CA ILE A 95 -1.74 7.53 13.06
C ILE A 95 -2.95 7.66 14.00
N ASP A 96 -3.80 8.68 13.80
CA ASP A 96 -5.03 8.87 14.59
C ASP A 96 -5.95 7.65 14.49
N ALA A 97 -6.03 7.01 13.33
CA ALA A 97 -6.80 5.78 13.16
C ALA A 97 -6.20 4.61 13.95
N ALA A 98 -4.88 4.46 13.94
CA ALA A 98 -4.18 3.40 14.67
C ALA A 98 -4.33 3.59 16.19
N ILE A 99 -4.22 4.82 16.69
CA ILE A 99 -4.48 5.15 18.10
C ILE A 99 -5.91 4.75 18.49
N ARG A 100 -6.91 5.07 17.67
CA ARG A 100 -8.30 4.63 17.94
C ARG A 100 -8.49 3.12 17.97
N LEU A 101 -7.67 2.36 17.24
CA LEU A 101 -7.70 0.90 17.30
C LEU A 101 -7.08 0.40 18.62
N LEU A 102 -5.99 1.02 19.04
CA LEU A 102 -5.33 0.74 20.32
C LEU A 102 -6.25 1.06 21.50
N ASP A 103 -6.82 2.26 21.53
CA ASP A 103 -7.75 2.72 22.58
C ASP A 103 -9.02 1.86 22.69
N ALA A 104 -9.36 1.15 21.61
CA ALA A 104 -10.51 0.26 21.54
C ALA A 104 -10.11 -1.22 21.73
N ASP A 105 -8.90 -1.52 22.20
CA ASP A 105 -8.41 -2.88 22.42
C ASP A 105 -8.53 -3.77 21.17
N ARG A 106 -8.39 -3.20 19.97
CA ARG A 106 -8.35 -3.97 18.70
C ARG A 106 -6.94 -4.43 18.36
N VAL A 107 -5.96 -3.69 18.86
CA VAL A 107 -4.52 -3.92 18.78
C VAL A 107 -3.92 -3.49 20.11
N ASP A 108 -2.73 -3.99 20.42
CA ASP A 108 -1.96 -3.63 21.61
C ASP A 108 -0.56 -3.09 21.26
N LEU A 109 -0.19 -3.16 19.99
CA LEU A 109 1.07 -2.64 19.46
C LEU A 109 0.83 -1.84 18.17
N LEU A 110 1.46 -0.67 18.08
CA LEU A 110 1.52 0.14 16.86
C LEU A 110 2.92 0.04 16.24
N VAL A 111 3.00 -0.44 15.00
CA VAL A 111 4.26 -0.46 14.22
C VAL A 111 4.24 0.70 13.23
N MET A 112 5.00 1.75 13.54
CA MET A 112 5.15 2.92 12.69
C MET A 112 6.17 2.65 11.59
N SER A 113 5.70 2.27 10.40
CA SER A 113 6.58 1.86 9.29
C SER A 113 6.62 2.90 8.18
N GLY A 114 7.81 3.46 7.96
CA GLY A 114 8.03 4.58 7.06
C GLY A 114 9.48 4.69 6.58
N ASP A 115 9.74 5.71 5.78
CA ASP A 115 11.06 5.94 5.21
C ASP A 115 11.97 6.72 6.17
N ASN A 116 13.19 6.23 6.36
CA ASN A 116 14.30 6.92 7.02
C ASN A 116 15.58 6.92 6.14
N SER A 117 15.41 6.95 4.81
CA SER A 117 16.52 6.79 3.86
C SER A 117 17.44 8.01 3.72
N THR A 118 17.06 9.16 4.30
CA THR A 118 17.88 10.37 4.24
C THR A 118 18.08 10.95 5.64
N GLN A 119 19.25 11.52 5.92
CA GLN A 119 19.59 12.08 7.25
C GLN A 119 18.69 13.22 7.75
N TYR A 120 17.81 13.74 6.89
CA TYR A 120 16.89 14.84 7.21
C TYR A 120 15.42 14.42 7.15
N TYR A 121 15.16 13.12 7.06
CA TYR A 121 13.81 12.59 6.90
C TYR A 121 13.68 11.28 7.66
N ASP A 122 13.06 11.36 8.83
CA ASP A 122 12.76 10.21 9.69
C ASP A 122 11.25 10.17 9.96
N GLU A 123 10.51 9.50 9.07
CA GLU A 123 9.07 9.38 9.21
C GLU A 123 8.65 8.55 10.43
N PRO A 124 9.26 7.39 10.72
CA PRO A 124 8.94 6.57 11.89
C PRO A 124 9.13 7.29 13.23
N THR A 125 10.21 8.03 13.43
CA THR A 125 10.40 8.83 14.67
C THR A 125 9.29 9.86 14.85
N VAL A 126 8.92 10.58 13.78
CA VAL A 126 7.83 11.58 13.83
C VAL A 126 6.48 10.93 14.11
N MET A 127 6.19 9.77 13.49
CA MET A 127 4.98 9.00 13.74
C MET A 127 4.90 8.51 15.20
N ARG A 128 6.00 7.98 15.72
CA ARG A 128 6.10 7.49 17.11
C ARG A 128 5.89 8.63 18.11
N ARG A 129 6.63 9.74 17.94
CA ARG A 129 6.47 10.94 18.78
C ARG A 129 5.03 11.42 18.78
N TYR A 130 4.41 11.49 17.59
CA TYR A 130 3.02 11.91 17.48
C TYR A 130 2.07 11.02 18.29
N ALA A 131 2.22 9.69 18.22
CA ALA A 131 1.35 8.78 18.98
C ALA A 131 1.52 8.95 20.49
N ILE A 132 2.76 9.12 20.96
CA ILE A 132 3.05 9.33 22.38
C ILE A 132 2.50 10.67 22.87
N ASP A 133 2.66 11.73 22.09
CA ASP A 133 2.07 13.06 22.37
C ASP A 133 0.52 13.01 22.45
N HIS A 134 -0.10 11.94 21.91
CA HIS A 134 -1.55 11.71 21.94
C HIS A 134 -1.96 10.62 22.95
N GLY A 135 -1.08 10.23 23.86
CA GLY A 135 -1.43 9.42 25.03
C GLY A 135 -1.13 7.93 24.91
N VAL A 136 -0.48 7.49 23.83
CA VAL A 136 0.01 6.11 23.71
C VAL A 136 1.31 5.96 24.50
N THR A 137 1.49 4.85 25.22
CA THR A 137 2.74 4.62 25.96
C THR A 137 3.87 4.16 25.04
N ALA A 138 5.11 4.50 25.39
CA ALA A 138 6.30 4.24 24.59
C ALA A 138 6.54 2.76 24.24
N ASP A 139 6.10 1.84 25.10
CA ASP A 139 6.18 0.39 24.97
C ASP A 139 5.08 -0.20 24.07
N GLN A 140 4.08 0.59 23.68
CA GLN A 140 3.06 0.21 22.69
C GLN A 140 3.38 0.71 21.28
N VAL A 141 4.54 1.37 21.06
CA VAL A 141 4.88 1.98 19.77
C VAL A 141 6.27 1.57 19.30
N ALA A 142 6.29 0.64 18.34
CA ALA A 142 7.46 0.28 17.56
C ALA A 142 7.71 1.24 16.40
N ALA A 143 8.99 1.42 16.06
CA ALA A 143 9.43 2.23 14.93
C ALA A 143 10.19 1.37 13.92
N ASP A 144 9.68 1.30 12.70
CA ASP A 144 10.32 0.63 11.58
C ASP A 144 10.95 1.63 10.60
N TYR A 145 12.24 1.89 10.80
CA TYR A 145 13.07 2.86 10.05
C TYR A 145 13.36 2.49 8.58
N ALA A 146 12.88 1.36 8.09
CA ALA A 146 13.17 0.93 6.71
C ALA A 146 11.93 0.48 5.91
N GLY A 147 10.74 0.97 6.29
CA GLY A 147 9.48 0.82 5.57
C GLY A 147 9.36 1.65 4.29
N ARG A 148 10.33 1.54 3.37
CA ARG A 148 10.44 2.41 2.17
C ARG A 148 9.33 2.20 1.13
N ARG A 149 8.68 1.05 1.19
CA ARG A 149 7.55 0.62 0.35
C ARG A 149 6.75 -0.38 1.16
N THR A 150 5.48 -0.55 0.80
CA THR A 150 4.56 -1.45 1.50
C THR A 150 5.13 -2.85 1.70
N TRP A 151 5.76 -3.43 0.67
CA TRP A 151 6.40 -4.75 0.80
C TRP A 151 7.51 -4.77 1.85
N ASP A 152 8.35 -3.74 1.91
CA ASP A 152 9.43 -3.67 2.89
C ASP A 152 8.83 -3.59 4.30
N SER A 153 7.78 -2.78 4.49
CA SER A 153 7.02 -2.72 5.75
C SER A 153 6.48 -4.08 6.17
N CYS A 154 5.77 -4.79 5.27
CA CYS A 154 5.14 -6.07 5.64
C CYS A 154 6.19 -7.19 5.83
N THR A 155 7.22 -7.25 4.98
CA THR A 155 8.30 -8.25 5.14
C THR A 155 9.07 -8.00 6.42
N ARG A 156 9.32 -6.75 6.80
CA ARG A 156 10.01 -6.43 8.06
C ARG A 156 9.11 -6.63 9.28
N ALA A 157 7.80 -6.40 9.18
CA ALA A 157 6.86 -6.79 10.22
C ALA A 157 7.03 -8.28 10.58
N ARG A 158 7.08 -9.15 9.58
CA ARG A 158 7.36 -10.58 9.77
C ARG A 158 8.79 -10.87 10.25
N ASP A 159 9.79 -10.38 9.52
CA ASP A 159 11.18 -10.83 9.71
C ASP A 159 11.88 -10.18 10.92
N ILE A 160 11.51 -8.95 11.27
CA ILE A 160 12.14 -8.18 12.34
C ILE A 160 11.27 -8.16 13.59
N PHE A 161 9.97 -7.96 13.45
CA PHE A 161 9.07 -7.85 14.58
C PHE A 161 8.33 -9.16 14.89
N GLY A 162 8.56 -10.24 14.13
CA GLY A 162 7.90 -11.52 14.36
C GLY A 162 6.37 -11.49 14.18
N ILE A 163 5.85 -10.51 13.43
CA ILE A 163 4.42 -10.29 13.26
C ILE A 163 3.94 -11.09 12.05
N ASP A 164 3.26 -12.21 12.32
CA ASP A 164 2.64 -13.06 11.29
C ASP A 164 1.18 -12.68 10.99
N GLU A 165 0.50 -11.96 11.88
CA GLU A 165 -0.87 -11.43 11.68
C GLU A 165 -0.94 -9.96 12.09
N ALA A 166 -1.55 -9.10 11.27
CA ALA A 166 -1.65 -7.68 11.57
C ALA A 166 -2.87 -6.98 10.97
N ILE A 167 -3.20 -5.83 11.53
CA ILE A 167 -4.08 -4.84 10.89
C ILE A 167 -3.22 -3.82 10.15
N VAL A 168 -3.29 -3.77 8.81
CA VAL A 168 -2.60 -2.73 8.04
C VAL A 168 -3.46 -1.47 7.96
N VAL A 169 -2.97 -0.36 8.49
CA VAL A 169 -3.67 0.92 8.54
C VAL A 169 -3.20 1.83 7.41
N THR A 170 -4.10 2.15 6.47
CA THR A 170 -3.81 3.08 5.39
C THR A 170 -5.06 3.70 4.77
N ASN A 171 -4.92 4.63 3.83
CA ASN A 171 -6.09 5.31 3.24
C ASN A 171 -6.84 4.45 2.21
N SER A 172 -8.11 4.78 1.97
CA SER A 172 -9.01 4.02 1.10
C SER A 172 -8.52 3.79 -0.34
N PHE A 173 -7.74 4.72 -0.91
CA PHE A 173 -7.16 4.49 -2.23
C PHE A 173 -6.09 3.38 -2.26
N HIS A 174 -5.42 3.12 -1.13
CA HIS A 174 -4.22 2.27 -1.01
C HIS A 174 -4.50 0.90 -0.36
N VAL A 175 -5.51 0.82 0.50
CA VAL A 175 -5.72 -0.34 1.40
C VAL A 175 -5.83 -1.69 0.67
N ASP A 176 -6.54 -1.75 -0.47
CA ASP A 176 -6.69 -3.00 -1.23
C ASP A 176 -5.33 -3.57 -1.67
N ARG A 177 -4.45 -2.71 -2.19
CA ARG A 177 -3.11 -3.11 -2.60
C ARG A 177 -2.25 -3.45 -1.39
N ALA A 178 -2.41 -2.74 -0.28
CA ALA A 178 -1.64 -2.99 0.93
C ALA A 178 -1.92 -4.38 1.50
N VAL A 179 -3.19 -4.77 1.63
CA VAL A 179 -3.62 -6.12 2.04
C VAL A 179 -2.98 -7.19 1.16
N VAL A 180 -3.10 -7.06 -0.16
CA VAL A 180 -2.51 -8.03 -1.10
C VAL A 180 -0.99 -8.11 -0.96
N THR A 181 -0.34 -6.96 -0.76
CA THR A 181 1.12 -6.89 -0.62
C THR A 181 1.57 -7.57 0.68
N CYS A 182 0.89 -7.32 1.80
CA CYS A 182 1.26 -7.90 3.09
C CYS A 182 0.98 -9.41 3.14
N ASN A 183 -0.17 -9.86 2.64
CA ASN A 183 -0.47 -11.29 2.53
C ASN A 183 0.60 -12.03 1.70
N ALA A 184 1.04 -11.44 0.58
CA ALA A 184 2.11 -12.01 -0.23
C ALA A 184 3.50 -11.94 0.44
N ALA A 185 3.72 -10.96 1.32
CA ALA A 185 4.90 -10.87 2.15
C ALA A 185 4.86 -11.84 3.35
N GLY A 186 3.78 -12.60 3.54
CA GLY A 186 3.64 -13.61 4.58
C GLY A 186 3.07 -13.09 5.91
N VAL A 187 2.38 -11.95 5.90
CA VAL A 187 1.63 -11.44 7.05
C VAL A 187 0.13 -11.59 6.77
N ASP A 188 -0.60 -12.35 7.56
CA ASP A 188 -2.06 -12.44 7.48
C ASP A 188 -2.69 -11.10 7.86
N THR A 189 -3.32 -10.46 6.89
CA THR A 189 -3.59 -9.03 6.96
C THR A 189 -5.06 -8.69 6.82
N THR A 190 -5.61 -8.08 7.86
CA THR A 190 -6.84 -7.29 7.78
C THR A 190 -6.50 -5.84 7.43
N GLY A 191 -7.22 -5.22 6.50
CA GLY A 191 -6.99 -3.82 6.12
C GLY A 191 -7.91 -2.86 6.87
N TYR A 192 -7.37 -1.83 7.52
CA TYR A 192 -8.19 -0.74 8.06
C TYR A 192 -8.13 0.50 7.16
N SER A 193 -9.28 0.84 6.57
CA SER A 193 -9.41 1.86 5.54
C SER A 193 -9.74 3.23 6.12
N VAL A 194 -8.77 4.14 6.08
CA VAL A 194 -8.95 5.54 6.48
C VAL A 194 -9.50 6.36 5.31
N SER A 195 -10.67 6.97 5.51
CA SER A 195 -11.37 7.73 4.46
C SER A 195 -10.52 8.86 3.88
N ASP A 196 -10.43 8.93 2.55
CA ASP A 196 -9.81 10.04 1.81
C ASP A 196 -10.83 11.07 1.27
N SER A 197 -12.10 10.90 1.62
CA SER A 197 -13.22 11.57 0.92
C SER A 197 -13.25 13.09 1.08
N HIS A 198 -12.76 13.60 2.22
CA HIS A 198 -12.68 15.02 2.57
C HIS A 198 -11.53 15.76 1.86
N HIS A 199 -10.60 15.03 1.24
CA HIS A 199 -9.53 15.65 0.46
C HIS A 199 -10.02 16.20 -0.87
N ALA A 200 -9.35 17.23 -1.38
CA ALA A 200 -9.68 17.86 -2.65
C ALA A 200 -9.73 16.85 -3.81
N LEU A 201 -10.69 17.01 -4.72
CA LEU A 201 -10.94 16.08 -5.82
C LEU A 201 -9.68 15.81 -6.67
N HIS A 202 -8.86 16.85 -6.92
CA HIS A 202 -7.62 16.71 -7.70
C HIS A 202 -6.59 15.81 -6.99
N ASN A 203 -6.45 15.90 -5.67
CA ASN A 203 -5.56 15.06 -4.89
C ASN A 203 -6.04 13.61 -4.91
N ARG A 204 -7.34 13.40 -4.70
CA ARG A 204 -7.97 12.07 -4.77
C ARG A 204 -7.80 11.43 -6.15
N ALA A 205 -7.97 12.20 -7.22
CA ALA A 205 -7.74 11.73 -8.59
C ALA A 205 -6.27 11.33 -8.81
N LYS A 206 -5.32 12.19 -8.38
CA LYS A 206 -3.88 11.92 -8.48
C LYS A 206 -3.50 10.62 -7.77
N TRP A 207 -3.97 10.39 -6.55
CA TRP A 207 -3.70 9.16 -5.80
C TRP A 207 -4.28 7.93 -6.48
N ARG A 208 -5.56 8.00 -6.91
CA ARG A 208 -6.20 6.88 -7.63
C ARG A 208 -5.48 6.52 -8.94
N VAL A 209 -4.99 7.51 -9.68
CA VAL A 209 -4.20 7.27 -10.90
C VAL A 209 -2.88 6.59 -10.58
N ARG A 210 -2.16 7.05 -9.55
CA ARG A 210 -0.92 6.41 -9.10
C ARG A 210 -1.16 4.94 -8.71
N GLU A 211 -2.31 4.64 -8.10
CA GLU A 211 -2.65 3.28 -7.67
C GLU A 211 -2.91 2.30 -8.83
N LEU A 212 -3.22 2.78 -10.04
CA LEU A 212 -3.30 1.90 -11.22
C LEU A 212 -1.94 1.27 -11.52
N ALA A 213 -0.89 2.11 -11.56
CA ALA A 213 0.49 1.64 -11.78
C ALA A 213 1.00 0.86 -10.57
N ALA A 214 0.72 1.34 -9.35
CA ALA A 214 1.19 0.69 -8.13
C ALA A 214 0.56 -0.71 -7.95
N SER A 215 -0.71 -0.90 -8.32
CA SER A 215 -1.37 -2.22 -8.27
C SER A 215 -0.67 -3.22 -9.18
N GLY A 216 -0.30 -2.82 -10.40
CA GLY A 216 0.48 -3.68 -11.29
C GLY A 216 1.82 -4.09 -10.69
N ARG A 217 2.53 -3.14 -10.06
CA ARG A 217 3.80 -3.44 -9.39
C ARG A 217 3.63 -4.37 -8.18
N ALA A 218 2.62 -4.15 -7.35
CA ALA A 218 2.36 -5.01 -6.19
C ALA A 218 2.03 -6.44 -6.59
N LEU A 219 1.22 -6.63 -7.63
CA LEU A 219 0.93 -7.98 -8.15
C LEU A 219 2.18 -8.66 -8.73
N ALA A 220 3.04 -7.90 -9.42
CA ALA A 220 4.32 -8.43 -9.90
C ALA A 220 5.24 -8.84 -8.75
N ASP A 221 5.31 -8.03 -7.68
CA ASP A 221 6.10 -8.36 -6.50
C ASP A 221 5.54 -9.57 -5.74
N ALA A 222 4.22 -9.65 -5.61
CA ALA A 222 3.50 -10.68 -4.89
C ALA A 222 3.58 -12.08 -5.52
N TRP A 223 3.75 -12.18 -6.84
CA TRP A 223 3.66 -13.47 -7.53
C TRP A 223 4.88 -13.84 -8.37
N ILE A 224 5.69 -12.86 -8.75
CA ILE A 224 6.80 -13.09 -9.69
C ILE A 224 8.11 -12.75 -9.02
N VAL A 225 8.26 -11.53 -8.51
CA VAL A 225 9.56 -10.99 -8.12
C VAL A 225 9.98 -11.40 -6.72
N HIS A 226 9.08 -11.35 -5.73
CA HIS A 226 9.36 -11.60 -4.31
C HIS A 226 10.66 -10.91 -3.84
N PRO A 227 10.76 -9.58 -3.95
CA PRO A 227 12.02 -8.88 -3.67
C PRO A 227 12.42 -9.05 -2.21
N LYS A 228 13.73 -9.04 -1.95
CA LYS A 228 14.24 -8.96 -0.58
C LYS A 228 13.98 -7.54 -0.03
N PRO A 229 13.74 -7.40 1.29
CA PRO A 229 13.61 -6.09 1.89
C PRO A 229 14.91 -5.30 1.71
N ALA A 230 14.80 -3.98 1.55
CA ALA A 230 15.96 -3.13 1.29
C ALA A 230 16.97 -3.11 2.46
N VAL A 231 16.49 -3.31 3.68
CA VAL A 231 17.28 -3.32 4.93
C VAL A 231 16.79 -4.48 5.79
N GLY A 232 17.72 -5.33 6.23
CA GLY A 232 17.47 -6.42 7.19
C GLY A 232 17.70 -5.98 8.63
N GLY A 233 17.78 -6.94 9.55
CA GLY A 233 18.03 -6.74 10.96
C GLY A 233 17.82 -8.05 11.72
N ASP A 234 18.15 -8.05 13.01
CA ASP A 234 17.84 -9.16 13.89
C ASP A 234 16.37 -9.09 14.30
N GLN A 235 15.77 -10.26 14.54
CA GLN A 235 14.40 -10.36 15.03
C GLN A 235 14.33 -9.97 16.51
N ILE A 236 13.28 -9.26 16.89
CA ILE A 236 12.95 -8.87 18.27
C ILE A 236 11.54 -9.37 18.62
N ASP A 237 11.27 -9.54 19.91
CA ASP A 237 9.90 -9.57 20.45
C ASP A 237 9.42 -8.14 20.69
N PRO A 238 8.48 -7.60 19.88
CA PRO A 238 8.04 -6.23 20.03
C PRO A 238 7.07 -6.03 21.20
N TRP A 239 6.63 -7.09 21.88
CA TRP A 239 5.84 -7.02 23.10
C TRP A 239 6.70 -7.10 24.38
N ASP A 240 7.98 -7.42 24.27
CA ASP A 240 8.96 -7.22 25.35
C ASP A 240 9.41 -5.74 25.33
N PRO A 241 9.10 -4.94 26.38
CA PRO A 241 9.45 -3.52 26.38
C PRO A 241 10.96 -3.26 26.28
N CYS A 242 11.80 -4.21 26.71
CA CYS A 242 13.25 -4.04 26.75
C CYS A 242 13.86 -4.33 25.39
N GLU A 243 13.43 -5.40 24.72
CA GLU A 243 13.81 -5.66 23.33
C GLU A 243 13.29 -4.55 22.40
N LEU A 244 12.06 -4.08 22.63
CA LEU A 244 11.50 -2.96 21.90
C LEU A 244 12.34 -1.69 22.07
N ARG A 245 12.68 -1.31 23.31
CA ARG A 245 13.57 -0.16 23.60
C ARG A 245 14.90 -0.28 22.86
N ASP A 246 15.52 -1.45 22.91
CA ASP A 246 16.85 -1.69 22.35
C ASP A 246 16.84 -1.68 20.81
N SER A 247 15.68 -1.88 20.19
CA SER A 247 15.48 -1.75 18.74
C SER A 247 15.39 -0.30 18.23
N LEU A 248 15.14 0.67 19.11
CA LEU A 248 14.91 2.07 18.73
C LEU A 248 16.22 2.79 18.37
N ALA A 249 16.08 3.88 17.60
CA ALA A 249 17.16 4.84 17.46
C ALA A 249 17.58 5.37 18.86
N PRO A 250 18.88 5.62 19.12
CA PRO A 250 19.32 6.07 20.44
C PRO A 250 18.63 7.33 20.96
N SER A 251 18.29 8.27 20.07
CA SER A 251 17.52 9.47 20.40
C SER A 251 16.12 9.14 20.92
N ASP A 252 15.46 8.17 20.29
CA ASP A 252 14.07 7.82 20.55
C ASP A 252 13.99 7.06 21.87
N ALA A 253 14.88 6.09 22.09
CA ALA A 253 15.03 5.39 23.36
C ALA A 253 15.32 6.36 24.52
N GLN A 254 16.20 7.34 24.30
CA GLN A 254 16.52 8.33 25.34
C GLN A 254 15.34 9.24 25.68
N SER A 255 14.56 9.64 24.67
CA SER A 255 13.41 10.54 24.86
C SER A 255 12.29 9.93 25.71
N THR A 256 12.12 8.60 25.64
CA THR A 256 11.08 7.86 26.38
C THR A 256 11.66 6.95 27.46
N ARG A 257 12.86 7.26 27.95
CA ARG A 257 13.58 6.41 28.91
C ARG A 257 12.74 6.08 30.15
N GLN A 258 12.12 7.08 30.77
CA GLN A 258 11.34 6.88 32.00
C GLN A 258 10.11 5.99 31.80
N GLU A 259 9.52 5.98 30.60
CA GLU A 259 8.39 5.11 30.29
C GLU A 259 8.83 3.64 30.22
N PHE A 260 9.97 3.36 29.57
CA PHE A 260 10.58 2.01 29.57
C PHE A 260 11.07 1.60 30.98
N GLU A 261 11.73 2.52 31.70
CA GLU A 261 11.69 2.71 33.17
C GLU A 261 10.58 1.94 33.91
N ASN A 262 9.39 2.47 33.69
CA ASN A 262 8.18 2.05 34.38
C ASN A 262 7.63 0.72 33.86
N ALA A 263 7.95 0.36 32.61
CA ALA A 263 7.59 -0.91 31.99
C ALA A 263 8.52 -2.08 32.39
N GLY A 264 9.57 -1.82 33.17
CA GLY A 264 10.45 -2.86 33.73
C GLY A 264 11.80 -3.00 33.03
N CYS A 265 12.20 -1.99 32.27
CA CYS A 265 13.50 -1.86 31.59
C CYS A 265 14.32 -0.70 32.19
#